data_AF-A0A933EPG5-F1
#
_entry.id   AF-A0A933EPG5-F1
#
_cell.length_a   1.000
_cell.length_b   1.000
_cell.length_c   1.000
_cell.angle_alpha   90.00
_cell.angle_beta   90.00
_cell.angle_gamma   90.00
#
_symmetry.space_group_name_H-M   'P 1'
#
loop_
_entity.id
_entity.type
_entity.pdbx_description
1 polymer ?
#
loop_
_entity_poly.entity_id
_entity_poly.type
_entity_poly.pdbx_seq_one_letter_code
_entity_poly.pdbx_strand_id
1 'polypeptide(L)'
;MRETKNTKALQHRNVVQFWDAGCSQGTFFFTLEFCDGGSVESLMKQHGGPLPIGEAGKIVLQALAGLEYGPLPKSGQAAVA
;
A
#
# COMPACT_ATOMS: atom_id res chain seq x y z
N MET A 1 -11.12 16.31 1.38
CA MET A 1 -11.25 14.89 1.81
C MET A 1 -12.10 14.08 0.81
N ARG A 2 -11.67 14.04 -0.46
CA ARG A 2 -12.38 13.33 -1.55
C ARG A 2 -11.69 12.00 -1.89
N GLU A 3 -10.37 11.93 -1.74
CA GLU A 3 -9.54 10.76 -2.05
C GLU A 3 -9.73 9.59 -1.06
N THR A 4 -10.05 9.88 0.20
CA THR A 4 -10.29 8.85 1.24
C THR A 4 -11.56 8.02 1.01
N LYS A 5 -12.53 8.50 0.22
CA LYS A 5 -13.79 7.76 0.01
C LYS A 5 -13.64 6.58 -0.95
N ASN A 6 -12.74 6.66 -1.93
CA ASN A 6 -12.51 5.57 -2.88
C ASN A 6 -11.62 4.47 -2.28
N THR A 7 -10.64 4.84 -1.45
CA THR A 7 -9.73 3.87 -0.83
C THR A 7 -10.38 3.03 0.26
N LYS A 8 -11.39 3.56 0.99
CA LYS A 8 -12.15 2.79 2.01
C LYS A 8 -12.91 1.58 1.44
N ALA A 9 -13.21 1.57 0.14
CA ALA A 9 -13.96 0.48 -0.49
C ALA A 9 -13.06 -0.64 -1.03
N LEU A 10 -11.74 -0.44 -1.08
CA LEU A 10 -10.81 -1.46 -1.57
C LEU A 10 -10.57 -2.50 -0.48
N GLN A 11 -11.01 -3.72 -0.73
CA GLN A 11 -10.78 -4.88 0.14
C GLN A 11 -10.17 -6.00 -0.70
N HIS A 12 -8.84 -6.12 -0.66
CA HIS A 12 -8.13 -7.15 -1.41
C HIS A 12 -6.93 -7.64 -0.61
N ARG A 13 -6.63 -8.94 -0.70
CA ARG A 13 -5.54 -9.58 0.06
C ARG A 13 -4.17 -8.93 -0.15
N ASN A 14 -3.95 -8.32 -1.31
CA ASN A 14 -2.69 -7.66 -1.66
C ASN A 14 -2.76 -6.13 -1.64
N VAL A 15 -3.78 -5.56 -0.99
CA VAL A 15 -3.93 -4.12 -0.77
C VAL A 15 -4.16 -3.89 0.71
N VAL A 16 -3.24 -3.18 1.38
CA VAL A 16 -3.35 -2.87 2.81
C VAL A 16 -4.66 -2.14 3.07
N GLN A 17 -5.48 -2.69 3.96
CA GLN A 17 -6.78 -2.10 4.24
C GLN A 17 -6.61 -0.72 4.89
N PHE A 18 -7.21 0.30 4.28
CA PHE A 18 -7.36 1.60 4.92
C PHE A 18 -8.62 1.61 5.80
N TRP A 19 -8.48 1.96 7.07
CA TRP A 19 -9.59 2.04 8.01
C TRP A 19 -10.10 3.48 8.14
N ASP A 20 -9.24 4.39 8.60
CA ASP A 20 -9.62 5.79 8.79
C ASP A 20 -8.47 6.79 8.75
N ALA A 21 -8.81 8.05 8.47
CA ALA A 21 -7.91 9.19 8.57
C ALA A 21 -8.46 10.19 9.57
N GLY A 22 -7.61 10.70 10.45
CA GLY A 22 -8.00 11.68 11.45
C GLY A 22 -6.94 12.75 11.68
N CYS A 23 -7.23 13.64 12.62
CA CYS A 23 -6.30 14.64 13.11
C CYS A 23 -6.43 14.72 14.64
N SER A 24 -5.31 14.68 15.33
CA SER A 24 -5.24 14.82 16.79
C SER A 24 -4.18 15.85 17.13
N GLN A 25 -4.55 16.89 17.88
CA GLN A 25 -3.65 17.98 18.28
C GLN A 25 -2.91 18.64 17.10
N GLY A 26 -3.56 18.75 15.93
CA GLY A 26 -2.96 19.32 14.73
C GLY A 26 -2.11 18.34 13.91
N THR A 27 -1.91 17.10 14.39
CA THR A 27 -1.19 16.05 13.67
C THR A 27 -2.15 15.13 12.95
N PHE A 28 -2.01 15.03 11.62
CA PHE A 28 -2.78 14.08 10.81
C PHE A 28 -2.27 12.66 10.98
N PHE A 29 -3.19 11.70 11.01
CA PHE A 29 -2.86 10.28 11.10
C PHE A 29 -3.74 9.44 10.20
N PHE A 30 -3.20 8.28 9.81
CA PHE A 30 -3.93 7.22 9.12
C PHE A 30 -3.90 5.95 9.95
N THR A 31 -5.00 5.22 9.93
CA THR A 31 -5.12 3.87 10.51
C THR A 31 -5.28 2.87 9.38
N LEU A 32 -4.40 1.88 9.39
CA LEU A 32 -4.24 0.87 8.35
C LEU A 32 -4.17 -0.51 9.00
N GLU A 33 -4.44 -1.55 8.22
CA GLU A 33 -4.08 -2.92 8.59
C GLU A 33 -2.61 -3.03 8.99
N PHE A 34 -2.35 -3.77 10.07
CA PHE A 34 -1.01 -4.01 10.56
C PHE A 34 -0.37 -5.21 9.86
N CYS A 35 0.70 -4.94 9.11
CA CYS A 35 1.52 -5.96 8.46
C CYS A 35 2.74 -6.30 9.35
N ASP A 36 2.68 -7.42 10.06
CA ASP A 36 3.74 -7.90 10.95
C ASP A 36 5.08 -8.18 10.24
N GLY A 37 5.04 -8.50 8.96
CA GLY A 37 6.22 -8.71 8.11
C GLY A 37 6.97 -7.45 7.68
N GLY A 38 6.44 -6.25 7.94
CA GLY A 38 7.10 -4.98 7.56
C GLY A 38 7.14 -4.73 6.04
N SER A 39 8.17 -4.03 5.57
CA SER A 39 8.34 -3.66 4.16
C SER A 39 9.26 -4.63 3.41
N VAL A 40 9.06 -4.75 2.10
CA VAL A 40 9.96 -5.52 1.22
C VAL A 40 11.39 -4.96 1.26
N GLU A 41 11.53 -3.64 1.45
CA GLU A 41 12.84 -3.02 1.61
C GLU A 41 13.55 -3.51 2.88
N SER A 42 12.84 -3.57 4.02
CA SER A 42 13.38 -4.13 5.27
C SER A 42 13.76 -5.59 5.11
N LEU A 43 12.94 -6.36 4.40
CA LEU A 43 13.22 -7.76 4.08
C LEU A 43 14.51 -7.91 3.24
N MET A 44 14.69 -7.07 2.21
CA MET A 44 15.92 -7.05 1.40
C MET A 44 17.15 -6.67 2.23
N LYS A 45 17.02 -5.66 3.11
CA LYS A 45 18.09 -5.27 4.03
C LYS A 45 18.47 -6.41 4.98
N GLN A 46 17.50 -7.12 5.53
CA GLN A 46 17.73 -8.28 6.40
C GLN A 46 18.37 -9.46 5.67
N HIS A 47 17.98 -9.70 4.41
CA HIS A 47 18.59 -10.72 3.56
C HIS A 47 20.03 -10.37 3.13
N GLY A 48 20.45 -9.12 3.27
CA GLY A 48 21.79 -8.65 2.87
C GLY A 48 21.89 -8.27 1.39
N GLY A 49 20.77 -7.99 0.72
CA GLY A 49 20.75 -7.62 -0.69
C GLY A 49 19.47 -8.06 -1.42
N PRO A 50 19.51 -8.15 -2.77
CA PRO A 50 18.39 -8.62 -3.57
C PRO A 50 17.88 -9.99 -3.11
N LEU A 51 16.56 -10.17 -3.14
CA LEU A 51 15.95 -11.46 -2.83
C LEU A 51 16.18 -12.47 -3.96
N PRO A 52 16.19 -13.78 -3.66
CA PRO A 52 16.20 -14.81 -4.68
C PRO A 52 15.02 -14.63 -5.64
N ILE A 53 15.23 -14.91 -6.93
CA ILE A 53 14.24 -14.66 -7.99
C ILE A 53 12.87 -15.30 -7.70
N GLY A 54 12.85 -16.46 -7.04
CA GLY A 54 11.62 -17.14 -6.66
C GLY A 54 10.80 -16.38 -5.61
N GLU A 55 11.44 -15.71 -4.65
CA GLU A 55 10.76 -14.87 -3.66
C GLU A 55 10.37 -13.52 -4.23
N ALA A 56 11.30 -12.88 -4.94
CA ALA A 56 11.04 -11.62 -5.63
C ALA A 56 9.83 -11.75 -6.58
N GLY A 57 9.78 -12.84 -7.35
CA GLY A 57 8.67 -13.12 -8.27
C GLY A 57 7.32 -13.26 -7.57
N LYS A 58 7.27 -13.92 -6.41
CA LYS A 58 6.04 -14.05 -5.61
C LYS A 58 5.54 -12.68 -5.14
N ILE A 59 6.44 -11.83 -4.62
CA ILE A 59 6.10 -10.49 -4.15
C ILE A 59 5.59 -9.63 -5.31
N VAL A 60 6.25 -9.69 -6.47
CA VAL A 60 5.83 -8.95 -7.67
C VAL A 60 4.45 -9.39 -8.13
N LEU A 61 4.17 -10.70 -8.20
CA LEU A 61 2.85 -11.20 -8.60
C LEU A 61 1.76 -10.77 -7.62
N GLN A 62 2.04 -10.77 -6.31
CA GLN A 62 1.12 -10.25 -5.30
C GLN A 62 0.84 -8.75 -5.50
N ALA A 63 1.87 -7.94 -5.75
CA ALA A 63 1.71 -6.51 -6.02
C ALA A 63 0.87 -6.27 -7.29
N LEU A 64 1.12 -7.04 -8.35
CA LEU A 64 0.36 -6.97 -9.61
C LEU A 64 -1.12 -7.33 -9.40
N ALA A 65 -1.42 -8.38 -8.62
CA ALA A 65 -2.80 -8.74 -8.28
C ALA A 65 -3.53 -7.61 -7.52
N GLY A 66 -2.83 -6.92 -6.61
CA GLY A 66 -3.38 -5.74 -5.94
C GLY A 66 -3.63 -4.57 -6.89
N LEU A 67 -2.71 -4.33 -7.83
CA LEU A 67 -2.82 -3.27 -8.84
C LEU A 67 -3.93 -3.53 -9.86
N GLU A 68 -4.16 -4.79 -10.24
CA GLU A 68 -5.27 -5.19 -11.12
C GLU A 68 -6.63 -4.93 -10.46
N TYR A 69 -6.73 -5.14 -9.14
CA TYR A 69 -7.96 -4.93 -8.38
C TYR A 69 -8.29 -3.43 -8.19
N GLY A 70 -7.29 -2.60 -7.91
CA GLY A 70 -7.50 -1.18 -7.66
C GLY A 70 -7.82 -0.38 -8.93
N PRO A 71 -8.61 0.71 -8.84
CA PRO A 71 -8.73 1.63 -9.97
C PRO A 71 -7.34 2.22 -10.22
N LEU A 72 -6.72 1.86 -11.35
CA LEU A 72 -5.47 2.49 -11.80
C LEU A 72 -5.62 4.01 -11.67
N PRO A 73 -4.71 4.72 -10.98
CA PRO A 73 -4.75 6.16 -10.94
C PRO A 73 -4.66 6.65 -12.38
N LYS A 74 -5.74 7.21 -12.92
CA LYS A 74 -5.70 7.87 -14.22
C LYS A 74 -4.70 9.02 -14.08
N SER A 75 -3.59 8.93 -14.82
CA SER A 75 -2.62 9.99 -15.00
C SER A 75 -3.36 11.30 -15.28
N GLY A 76 -3.38 12.20 -14.29
CA GLY A 76 -4.12 13.47 -14.40
C GLY A 76 -4.69 14.08 -13.12
N GLN A 77 -4.56 13.44 -11.95
CA GLN A 77 -4.91 14.06 -10.65
C GLN A 77 -3.69 14.06 -9.72
N ALA A 78 -2.61 14.68 -10.20
CA ALA A 78 -1.51 15.13 -9.37
C ALA A 78 -1.30 16.62 -9.68
N ALA A 79 -2.27 17.44 -9.30
CA ALA A 79 -2.11 18.88 -9.26
C ALA A 79 -3.10 19.44 -8.26
N VAL A 80 -2.57 20.28 -7.37
CA VAL A 80 -3.23 21.20 -6.45
C VAL A 80 -4.03 20.60 -5.30
N ALA A 81 -3.34 20.46 -4.16
CA ALA A 81 -3.73 21.10 -2.92
C ALA A 81 -2.50 21.79 -2.31
#